data_AF-A0A1R3V1G4-F1
#
_entry.id   AF-A0A1R3V1G4-F1
#
_cell.length_a   1.000
_cell.length_b   1.000
_cell.length_c   1.000
_cell.angle_alpha   90.00
_cell.angle_beta   90.00
_cell.angle_gamma   90.00
#
_symmetry.space_group_name_H-M   'P 1'
#
loop_
_entity.id
_entity.type
_entity.pdbx_description
1 polymer ?
#
loop_
_entity_poly.entity_id
_entity_poly.type
_entity_poly.pdbx_seq_one_letter_code
_entity_poly.pdbx_strand_id
1 'polypeptide(L)'
;MSQIAENYKRVDTVTPEKLFPGHDALRPDATLSLAGTTQVLHFADRPPLSLSFEDKTVRWTSEPAVNVAYPVGEANYEAIEVRQGLLAATINHPESNSNDMLVFDLVGKRAVIVHTVMMSGTSTVAERSVILEAGIGGEIGERFEPTKELVGKRIHWTYGPTHFFEHIYIEPELYVWHGIIGPEAGMGAVEPTSVRKIAEKLYLFTWSDRGTPFNGALVIDLNEAPKSAGRLVGWDPDKRLISQVIVGATGVLVNETNY
;
A
#
# COMPACT_ATOMS: atom_id res chain seq x y z
N MET A 1 22.62 7.61 -34.45
CA MET A 1 22.06 7.79 -33.09
C MET A 1 21.23 6.57 -32.77
N SER A 2 21.24 6.10 -31.52
CA SER A 2 20.45 4.92 -31.12
C SER A 2 18.96 5.28 -31.17
N GLN A 3 18.20 4.63 -32.04
CA GLN A 3 16.74 4.75 -32.12
C GLN A 3 16.02 4.01 -30.97
N ILE A 4 16.77 3.26 -30.14
CA ILE A 4 16.24 2.30 -29.15
C ILE A 4 15.60 3.02 -27.94
N ALA A 5 15.80 4.34 -27.79
CA ALA A 5 15.30 5.08 -26.63
C ALA A 5 14.77 6.50 -26.96
N GLU A 6 14.57 6.84 -28.24
CA GLU A 6 14.15 8.21 -28.62
C GLU A 6 12.82 8.63 -27.96
N ASN A 7 11.93 7.67 -27.70
CA ASN A 7 10.63 7.89 -27.04
C ASN A 7 10.55 7.27 -25.63
N TYR A 8 11.67 6.78 -25.08
CA TYR A 8 11.67 6.19 -23.74
C TYR A 8 11.57 7.29 -22.68
N LYS A 9 10.58 7.16 -21.80
CA LYS A 9 10.38 8.06 -20.66
C LYS A 9 10.89 7.37 -19.38
N ARG A 10 11.83 8.00 -18.68
CA ARG A 10 12.35 7.49 -17.42
C ARG A 10 11.35 7.74 -16.28
N VAL A 11 11.24 6.75 -15.39
CA VAL A 11 10.38 6.77 -14.19
C VAL A 11 10.68 7.95 -13.26
N ASP A 12 11.96 8.31 -13.12
CA ASP A 12 12.43 9.39 -12.24
C ASP A 12 12.12 10.82 -12.70
N THR A 13 11.30 10.99 -13.75
CA THR A 13 10.95 12.31 -14.30
C THR A 13 9.64 12.88 -13.76
N VAL A 14 8.88 12.10 -12.98
CA VAL A 14 7.57 12.50 -12.42
C VAL A 14 7.66 12.48 -10.90
N THR A 15 7.13 13.53 -10.26
CA THR A 15 7.09 13.65 -8.79
C THR A 15 5.73 13.18 -8.25
N PRO A 16 5.64 12.73 -6.97
CA PRO A 16 4.37 12.37 -6.33
C PRO A 16 3.29 13.46 -6.47
N GLU A 17 3.66 14.73 -6.35
CA GLU A 17 2.76 15.89 -6.51
C GLU A 17 2.06 15.95 -7.87
N LYS A 18 2.73 15.45 -8.93
CA LYS A 18 2.16 15.37 -10.28
C LYS A 18 1.45 14.04 -10.53
N LEU A 19 1.87 12.98 -9.85
CA LEU A 19 1.37 11.61 -10.00
C LEU A 19 -0.01 11.44 -9.35
N PHE A 20 -0.19 11.92 -8.13
CA PHE A 20 -1.31 11.51 -7.28
C PHE A 20 -2.67 12.08 -7.69
N PRO A 21 -2.78 13.34 -8.16
CA PRO A 21 -4.08 13.92 -8.49
C PRO A 21 -4.88 13.07 -9.50
N GLY A 22 -6.06 12.58 -9.11
CA GLY A 22 -6.94 11.80 -9.96
C GLY A 22 -6.83 10.27 -9.81
N HIS A 23 -5.92 9.76 -8.97
CA HIS A 23 -5.91 8.35 -8.56
C HIS A 23 -7.03 7.99 -7.55
N ASP A 24 -7.68 9.01 -6.99
CA ASP A 24 -8.69 8.93 -5.94
C ASP A 24 -10.12 8.90 -6.49
N ALA A 25 -10.31 9.04 -7.81
CA ALA A 25 -11.63 9.20 -8.43
C ALA A 25 -12.56 8.00 -8.26
N LEU A 26 -12.02 6.79 -8.13
CA LEU A 26 -12.77 5.56 -7.91
C LEU A 26 -12.48 4.91 -6.54
N ARG A 27 -11.94 5.69 -5.59
CA ARG A 27 -11.68 5.19 -4.23
C ARG A 27 -12.99 4.85 -3.51
N PRO A 28 -13.01 3.85 -2.61
CA PRO A 28 -14.13 3.65 -1.70
C PRO A 28 -14.33 4.85 -0.76
N ASP A 29 -15.57 5.06 -0.34
CA ASP A 29 -15.89 6.07 0.66
C ASP A 29 -15.17 5.79 1.98
N ALA A 30 -14.75 6.86 2.64
CA ALA A 30 -14.19 6.77 3.98
C ALA A 30 -15.26 6.25 4.96
N THR A 31 -14.84 5.41 5.90
CA THR A 31 -15.70 4.87 6.95
C THR A 31 -15.22 5.27 8.34
N LEU A 32 -16.18 5.40 9.26
CA LEU A 32 -15.96 5.64 10.68
C LEU A 32 -16.01 4.35 11.51
N SER A 33 -15.97 3.16 10.90
CA SER A 33 -16.09 1.88 11.61
C SER A 33 -15.03 1.64 12.70
N LEU A 34 -13.89 2.33 12.65
CA LEU A 34 -12.88 2.29 13.72
C LEU A 34 -13.10 3.34 14.81
N ALA A 35 -13.86 4.41 14.54
CA ALA A 35 -14.02 5.53 15.46
C ALA A 35 -14.66 5.09 16.79
N GLY A 36 -14.11 5.58 17.90
CA GLY A 36 -14.52 5.20 19.24
C GLY A 36 -14.01 3.83 19.71
N THR A 37 -13.12 3.18 18.95
CA THR A 37 -12.54 1.88 19.30
C THR A 37 -11.05 1.99 19.66
N THR A 38 -10.58 1.00 20.43
CA THR A 38 -9.15 0.79 20.67
C THR A 38 -8.79 -0.62 20.19
N GLN A 39 -7.83 -0.70 19.27
CA GLN A 39 -7.28 -1.96 18.75
C GLN A 39 -5.90 -2.17 19.38
N VAL A 40 -5.74 -3.23 20.18
CA VAL A 40 -4.45 -3.59 20.77
C VAL A 40 -3.80 -4.68 19.92
N LEU A 41 -2.72 -4.34 19.23
CA LEU A 41 -1.99 -5.21 18.32
C LEU A 41 -0.88 -5.96 19.06
N HIS A 42 -0.93 -7.29 19.05
CA HIS A 42 0.08 -8.16 19.62
C HIS A 42 0.90 -8.82 18.51
N PHE A 43 2.17 -8.48 18.48
CA PHE A 43 3.15 -9.04 17.55
C PHE A 43 3.92 -10.19 18.21
N ALA A 44 4.58 -11.03 17.41
CA ALA A 44 5.39 -12.13 17.92
C ALA A 44 6.71 -11.68 18.58
N ASP A 45 7.25 -10.53 18.16
CA ASP A 45 8.65 -10.15 18.41
C ASP A 45 8.84 -8.72 18.97
N ARG A 46 7.76 -8.04 19.38
CA ARG A 46 7.82 -6.68 19.94
C ARG A 46 6.66 -6.43 20.93
N PRO A 47 6.77 -5.39 21.78
CA PRO A 47 5.68 -5.03 22.69
C PRO A 47 4.37 -4.74 21.97
N PRO A 48 3.21 -4.95 22.63
CA PRO A 48 1.93 -4.59 22.05
C PRO A 48 1.83 -3.10 21.68
N LEU A 49 1.14 -2.82 20.58
CA LEU A 49 0.81 -1.46 20.12
C LEU A 49 -0.69 -1.23 20.30
N SER A 50 -1.07 -0.30 21.16
CA SER A 50 -2.46 0.14 21.31
C SER A 50 -2.74 1.29 20.34
N LEU A 51 -3.78 1.16 19.52
CA LEU A 51 -4.27 2.17 18.58
C LEU A 51 -5.67 2.60 18.99
N SER A 52 -5.86 3.85 19.40
CA SER A 52 -7.15 4.42 19.77
C SER A 52 -7.62 5.40 18.71
N PHE A 53 -8.80 5.16 18.16
CA PHE A 53 -9.32 5.87 17.00
C PHE A 53 -10.46 6.80 17.41
N GLU A 54 -10.38 8.06 17.00
CA GLU A 54 -11.50 9.01 16.93
C GLU A 54 -12.01 9.07 15.49
N ASP A 55 -12.79 10.07 15.11
CA ASP A 55 -13.40 10.14 13.77
C ASP A 55 -12.36 10.20 12.63
N LYS A 56 -11.25 10.92 12.85
CA LYS A 56 -10.20 11.15 11.84
C LYS A 56 -8.79 11.08 12.38
N THR A 57 -8.65 10.89 13.68
CA THR A 57 -7.37 10.88 14.38
C THR A 57 -7.15 9.54 15.04
N VAL A 58 -5.92 9.04 14.98
CA VAL A 58 -5.49 7.85 15.70
C VAL A 58 -4.38 8.24 16.65
N ARG A 59 -4.50 7.81 17.89
CA ARG A 59 -3.44 7.89 18.90
C ARG A 59 -2.89 6.51 19.13
N TRP A 60 -1.57 6.39 19.24
CA TRP A 60 -0.95 5.12 19.56
C TRP A 60 -0.08 5.21 20.79
N THR A 61 0.00 4.08 21.49
CA THR A 61 0.89 3.90 22.64
C THR A 61 1.45 2.48 22.63
N SER A 62 2.73 2.33 22.93
CA SER A 62 3.41 1.05 23.15
C SER A 62 4.35 1.17 24.34
N GLU A 63 4.61 0.06 25.03
CA GLU A 63 5.60 0.06 26.10
C GLU A 63 7.00 0.43 25.57
N PRO A 64 7.78 1.24 26.31
CA PRO A 64 9.15 1.56 25.93
C PRO A 64 10.01 0.29 25.81
N ALA A 65 10.67 0.09 24.68
CA ALA A 65 11.64 -0.98 24.48
C ALA A 65 12.82 -0.49 23.62
N VAL A 66 13.95 -1.20 23.69
CA VAL A 66 15.27 -0.78 23.14
C VAL A 66 15.25 -0.46 21.63
N ASN A 67 14.21 -0.85 20.89
CA ASN A 67 14.08 -0.60 19.45
C ASN A 67 12.69 -0.06 19.04
N VAL A 68 11.96 0.57 19.96
CA VAL A 68 10.65 1.17 19.65
C VAL A 68 10.82 2.68 19.52
N ALA A 69 10.84 3.16 18.29
CA ALA A 69 10.78 4.59 18.00
C ALA A 69 9.37 5.10 18.34
N TYR A 70 9.27 6.24 19.02
CA TYR A 70 8.02 6.94 19.33
C TYR A 70 6.98 6.04 20.06
N PRO A 71 7.22 5.70 21.35
CA PRO A 71 6.31 4.86 22.11
C PRO A 71 4.91 5.45 22.28
N VAL A 72 4.73 6.74 21.97
CA VAL A 72 3.44 7.44 21.95
C VAL A 72 3.41 8.37 20.74
N GLY A 73 2.26 8.50 20.09
CA GLY A 73 2.03 9.54 19.10
C GLY A 73 0.58 9.66 18.63
N GLU A 74 0.36 10.60 17.70
CA GLU A 74 -0.96 10.92 17.15
C GLU A 74 -0.85 11.37 15.68
N ALA A 75 -1.83 10.99 14.86
CA ALA A 75 -1.96 11.41 13.46
C ALA A 75 -3.41 11.52 13.01
N ASN A 76 -3.59 12.13 11.84
CA ASN A 76 -4.76 11.86 11.03
C ASN A 76 -4.68 10.46 10.39
N TYR A 77 -5.80 9.77 10.30
CA TYR A 77 -5.93 8.55 9.52
C TYR A 77 -7.17 8.62 8.65
N GLU A 78 -7.23 7.74 7.66
CA GLU A 78 -8.46 7.44 6.95
C GLU A 78 -8.62 5.92 6.81
N ALA A 79 -9.84 5.43 7.05
CA ALA A 79 -10.18 4.03 6.84
C ALA A 79 -11.19 3.88 5.70
N ILE A 80 -11.03 2.81 4.94
CA ILE A 80 -11.95 2.35 3.90
C ILE A 80 -12.31 0.89 4.15
N GLU A 81 -13.52 0.49 3.75
CA GLU A 81 -13.92 -0.91 3.75
C GLU A 81 -13.50 -1.57 2.44
N VAL A 82 -12.63 -2.56 2.51
CA VAL A 82 -12.08 -3.26 1.32
C VAL A 82 -12.84 -4.54 0.99
N ARG A 83 -13.51 -5.11 2.00
CA ARG A 83 -14.51 -6.17 1.91
C ARG A 83 -15.28 -6.17 3.23
N GLN A 84 -16.48 -6.76 3.27
CA GLN A 84 -17.30 -6.81 4.48
C GLN A 84 -16.50 -7.27 5.71
N GLY A 85 -16.40 -6.39 6.72
CA GLY A 85 -15.68 -6.67 7.97
C GLY A 85 -14.15 -6.56 7.90
N LEU A 86 -13.61 -6.16 6.74
CA LEU A 86 -12.20 -5.92 6.49
C LEU A 86 -11.97 -4.44 6.18
N LEU A 87 -11.20 -3.78 7.04
CA LEU A 87 -10.94 -2.34 6.95
C LEU A 87 -9.48 -2.11 6.59
N ALA A 88 -9.20 -1.29 5.59
CA ALA A 88 -7.87 -0.75 5.36
C ALA A 88 -7.79 0.67 5.91
N ALA A 89 -6.89 0.91 6.86
CA ALA A 89 -6.65 2.21 7.45
C ALA A 89 -5.24 2.70 7.11
N THR A 90 -5.13 3.92 6.64
CA THR A 90 -3.84 4.56 6.37
C THR A 90 -3.62 5.70 7.34
N ILE A 91 -2.47 5.69 8.02
CA ILE A 91 -2.07 6.72 8.96
C ILE A 91 -1.20 7.75 8.22
N ASN A 92 -1.63 9.02 8.25
CA ASN A 92 -0.96 10.11 7.58
C ASN A 92 -0.15 10.95 8.57
N HIS A 93 1.18 10.89 8.42
CA HIS A 93 2.16 11.71 9.12
C HIS A 93 2.97 12.55 8.13
N PRO A 94 2.47 13.72 7.67
CA PRO A 94 3.12 14.48 6.61
C PRO A 94 4.56 14.89 6.92
N GLU A 95 4.89 15.15 8.18
CA GLU A 95 6.23 15.57 8.61
C GLU A 95 7.18 14.40 8.94
N SER A 96 6.71 13.16 8.82
CA SER A 96 7.55 11.96 8.96
C SER A 96 8.20 11.59 7.62
N ASN A 97 9.15 10.65 7.63
CA ASN A 97 9.56 9.91 6.45
C ASN A 97 9.00 8.47 6.44
N SER A 98 8.10 8.13 7.37
CA SER A 98 7.43 6.83 7.43
C SER A 98 5.92 6.92 7.22
N ASN A 99 5.33 5.83 6.71
CA ASN A 99 3.89 5.71 6.51
C ASN A 99 3.41 4.27 6.76
N ASP A 100 2.23 4.15 7.36
CA ASP A 100 1.62 2.88 7.72
C ASP A 100 0.26 2.71 7.05
N MET A 101 0.08 1.60 6.34
CA MET A 101 -1.24 1.09 5.96
C MET A 101 -1.49 -0.21 6.70
N LEU A 102 -2.62 -0.28 7.41
CA LEU A 102 -3.05 -1.44 8.17
C LEU A 102 -4.29 -2.03 7.51
N VAL A 103 -4.37 -3.36 7.41
CA VAL A 103 -5.61 -4.06 7.10
C VAL A 103 -6.05 -4.82 8.34
N PHE A 104 -7.24 -4.47 8.85
CA PHE A 104 -7.87 -5.08 10.01
C PHE A 104 -8.90 -6.12 9.58
N ASP A 105 -8.72 -7.35 10.02
CA ASP A 105 -9.73 -8.40 10.04
C ASP A 105 -10.30 -8.48 11.45
N LEU A 106 -11.39 -7.73 11.68
CA LEU A 106 -11.98 -7.61 13.02
C LEU A 106 -12.65 -8.91 13.47
N VAL A 107 -13.15 -9.71 12.54
CA VAL A 107 -13.77 -11.02 12.83
C VAL A 107 -12.69 -12.04 13.16
N GLY A 108 -11.64 -12.12 12.34
CA GLY A 108 -10.48 -12.98 12.57
C GLY A 108 -9.53 -12.50 13.67
N LYS A 109 -9.77 -11.31 14.24
CA LYS A 109 -8.96 -10.65 15.27
C LYS A 109 -7.48 -10.61 14.90
N ARG A 110 -7.19 -10.17 13.69
CA ARG A 110 -5.82 -10.06 13.17
C ARG A 110 -5.66 -8.82 12.30
N ALA A 111 -4.43 -8.32 12.22
CA ALA A 111 -4.08 -7.20 11.39
C ALA A 111 -2.76 -7.45 10.67
N VAL A 112 -2.64 -6.91 9.45
CA VAL A 112 -1.39 -6.84 8.70
C VAL A 112 -1.06 -5.39 8.42
N ILE A 113 0.20 -5.01 8.59
CA ILE A 113 0.69 -3.63 8.42
C ILE A 113 1.77 -3.62 7.34
N VAL A 114 1.64 -2.70 6.39
CA VAL A 114 2.72 -2.26 5.51
C VAL A 114 3.33 -1.00 6.10
N HIS A 115 4.48 -1.18 6.76
CA HIS A 115 5.27 -0.08 7.30
C HIS A 115 6.35 0.29 6.28
N THR A 116 6.29 1.53 5.78
CA THR A 116 7.20 2.07 4.79
C THR A 116 8.05 3.17 5.41
N VAL A 117 9.36 3.12 5.20
CA VAL A 117 10.29 4.22 5.54
C VAL A 117 10.99 4.69 4.28
N MET A 118 10.81 5.95 3.94
CA MET A 118 11.41 6.62 2.80
C MET A 118 12.84 7.06 3.14
N MET A 119 13.76 6.88 2.19
CA MET A 119 15.18 7.09 2.41
C MET A 119 15.72 8.19 1.49
N SER A 120 16.49 9.13 2.05
CA SER A 120 17.25 10.12 1.27
C SER A 120 18.61 9.57 0.85
N GLY A 121 19.12 10.03 -0.28
CA GLY A 121 20.52 9.85 -0.69
C GLY A 121 20.65 9.29 -2.10
N THR A 122 21.87 8.95 -2.49
CA THR A 122 22.21 8.38 -3.81
C THR A 122 22.07 6.85 -3.86
N SER A 123 21.34 6.28 -2.90
CA SER A 123 21.07 4.85 -2.84
C SER A 123 20.22 4.44 -4.05
N THR A 124 20.43 3.23 -4.58
CA THR A 124 19.54 2.60 -5.57
C THR A 124 18.24 2.06 -4.95
N VAL A 125 18.04 2.32 -3.67
CA VAL A 125 16.87 1.94 -2.87
C VAL A 125 16.37 3.22 -2.22
N ALA A 126 15.24 3.72 -2.69
CA ALA A 126 14.64 4.98 -2.25
C ALA A 126 13.65 4.80 -1.08
N GLU A 127 13.33 3.55 -0.71
CA GLU A 127 12.48 3.23 0.43
C GLU A 127 12.74 1.83 1.00
N ARG A 128 12.33 1.60 2.24
CA ARG A 128 12.35 0.31 2.91
C ARG A 128 10.97 0.02 3.48
N SER A 129 10.30 -0.97 2.91
CA SER A 129 9.02 -1.47 3.40
C SER A 129 9.17 -2.82 4.10
N VAL A 130 8.41 -3.01 5.18
CA VAL A 130 8.28 -4.28 5.89
C VAL A 130 6.80 -4.61 6.10
N ILE A 131 6.47 -5.89 6.00
CA ILE A 131 5.14 -6.40 6.33
C ILE A 131 5.19 -6.97 7.75
N LEU A 132 4.31 -6.47 8.59
CA LEU A 132 4.16 -6.90 9.98
C LEU A 132 2.77 -7.51 10.12
N GLU A 133 2.63 -8.48 11.03
CA GLU A 133 1.33 -9.05 11.35
C GLU A 133 1.16 -9.20 12.85
N ALA A 134 -0.07 -8.99 13.30
CA ALA A 134 -0.42 -8.95 14.71
C ALA A 134 -1.80 -9.57 14.95
N GLY A 135 -1.99 -10.13 16.14
CA GLY A 135 -3.32 -10.45 16.64
C GLY A 135 -3.94 -9.23 17.32
N ILE A 136 -5.27 -9.17 17.37
CA ILE A 136 -6.03 -8.08 18.00
C ILE A 136 -6.56 -8.57 19.34
N GLY A 137 -6.09 -7.94 20.43
CA GLY A 137 -6.44 -8.30 21.81
C GLY A 137 -5.80 -9.59 22.33
N GLY A 138 -4.89 -10.20 21.57
CA GLY A 138 -4.15 -11.40 21.91
C GLY A 138 -3.26 -11.86 20.76
N GLU A 139 -2.60 -13.01 20.91
CA GLU A 139 -1.75 -13.59 19.86
C GLU A 139 -2.52 -13.85 18.56
N ILE A 140 -1.82 -13.72 17.43
CA ILE A 140 -2.40 -14.00 16.11
C ILE A 140 -2.70 -15.49 15.96
N GLY A 141 -3.96 -15.83 15.66
CA GLY A 141 -4.37 -17.21 15.42
C GLY A 141 -3.96 -17.72 14.04
N GLU A 142 -4.36 -17.01 12.99
CA GLU A 142 -4.08 -17.38 11.59
C GLU A 142 -3.27 -16.28 10.90
N ARG A 143 -2.13 -16.65 10.31
CA ARG A 143 -1.17 -15.73 9.68
C ARG A 143 -1.62 -15.29 8.28
N PHE A 144 -1.06 -14.18 7.81
CA PHE A 144 -1.22 -13.70 6.44
C PHE A 144 -0.12 -14.29 5.55
N GLU A 145 -0.39 -15.47 4.99
CA GLU A 145 0.61 -16.23 4.25
C GLU A 145 1.04 -15.53 2.95
N PRO A 146 2.34 -15.58 2.57
CA PRO A 146 2.76 -15.25 1.23
C PRO A 146 2.03 -16.11 0.20
N THR A 147 1.70 -15.55 -0.96
CA THR A 147 1.00 -16.31 -2.00
C THR A 147 1.52 -15.98 -3.40
N LYS A 148 1.36 -16.95 -4.30
CA LYS A 148 1.66 -16.81 -5.73
C LYS A 148 0.39 -16.66 -6.57
N GLU A 149 -0.78 -16.53 -5.95
CA GLU A 149 -2.08 -16.54 -6.65
C GLU A 149 -2.26 -15.39 -7.64
N LEU A 150 -1.51 -14.28 -7.51
CA LEU A 150 -1.50 -13.22 -8.52
C LEU A 150 -0.57 -13.52 -9.71
N VAL A 151 0.45 -14.36 -9.54
CA VAL A 151 1.47 -14.65 -10.57
C VAL A 151 0.81 -15.21 -11.83
N GLY A 152 1.27 -14.72 -12.98
CA GLY A 152 0.72 -15.03 -14.30
C GLY A 152 -0.41 -14.10 -14.73
N LYS A 153 -1.07 -13.36 -13.82
CA LYS A 153 -2.18 -12.48 -14.19
C LYS A 153 -1.69 -11.17 -14.81
N ARG A 154 -2.38 -10.74 -15.86
CA ARG A 154 -2.31 -9.37 -16.42
C ARG A 154 -3.64 -8.67 -16.17
N ILE A 155 -3.64 -7.59 -15.41
CA ILE A 155 -4.85 -6.85 -15.05
C ILE A 155 -4.71 -5.40 -15.52
N HIS A 156 -5.70 -4.93 -16.26
CA HIS A 156 -5.87 -3.52 -16.56
C HIS A 156 -6.59 -2.85 -15.38
N TRP A 157 -6.08 -1.71 -14.91
CA TRP A 157 -6.59 -0.96 -13.77
C TRP A 157 -6.97 0.46 -14.20
N THR A 158 -8.24 0.81 -14.04
CA THR A 158 -8.75 2.17 -14.23
C THR A 158 -8.96 2.80 -12.86
N TYR A 159 -8.23 3.87 -12.55
CA TYR A 159 -8.38 4.66 -11.31
C TYR A 159 -9.34 5.85 -11.51
N GLY A 160 -9.70 6.13 -12.77
CA GLY A 160 -10.57 7.25 -13.16
C GLY A 160 -10.36 7.60 -14.64
N PRO A 161 -10.90 8.74 -15.10
CA PRO A 161 -10.75 9.16 -16.50
C PRO A 161 -9.32 9.57 -16.87
N THR A 162 -8.45 9.83 -15.87
CA THR A 162 -7.10 10.36 -16.07
C THR A 162 -5.99 9.35 -15.83
N HIS A 163 -6.29 8.18 -15.25
CA HIS A 163 -5.29 7.19 -14.84
C HIS A 163 -5.73 5.78 -15.23
N PHE A 164 -4.96 5.17 -16.14
CA PHE A 164 -5.17 3.82 -16.62
C PHE A 164 -3.82 3.10 -16.73
N PHE A 165 -3.70 1.96 -16.07
CA PHE A 165 -2.47 1.18 -15.98
C PHE A 165 -2.72 -0.28 -16.31
N GLU A 166 -1.66 -1.01 -16.58
CA GLU A 166 -1.65 -2.45 -16.49
C GLU A 166 -0.63 -2.93 -15.45
N HIS A 167 -1.01 -3.95 -14.68
CA HIS A 167 -0.12 -4.70 -13.82
C HIS A 167 0.04 -6.12 -14.39
N ILE A 168 1.27 -6.58 -14.50
CA ILE A 168 1.62 -7.95 -14.90
C ILE A 168 2.42 -8.57 -13.76
N TYR A 169 1.83 -9.54 -13.07
CA TYR A 169 2.47 -10.20 -11.93
C TYR A 169 3.30 -11.37 -12.45
N ILE A 170 4.63 -11.21 -12.49
CA ILE A 170 5.52 -12.14 -13.22
C ILE A 170 6.20 -13.16 -12.31
N GLU A 171 6.47 -12.81 -11.05
CA GLU A 171 7.05 -13.67 -10.02
C GLU A 171 6.45 -13.30 -8.65
N PRO A 172 6.61 -14.12 -7.60
CA PRO A 172 6.07 -13.78 -6.28
C PRO A 172 6.65 -12.47 -5.72
N GLU A 173 7.89 -12.14 -6.09
CA GLU A 173 8.61 -10.94 -5.65
C GLU A 173 8.84 -9.90 -6.77
N LEU A 174 8.32 -10.10 -7.99
CA LEU A 174 8.45 -9.12 -9.08
C LEU A 174 7.14 -8.93 -9.84
N TYR A 175 6.83 -7.68 -10.16
CA TYR A 175 5.74 -7.32 -11.06
C TYR A 175 6.17 -6.24 -12.05
N VAL A 176 5.41 -6.10 -13.13
CA VAL A 176 5.55 -5.03 -14.11
C VAL A 176 4.35 -4.11 -13.98
N TRP A 177 4.60 -2.80 -13.98
CA TRP A 177 3.58 -1.81 -14.23
C TRP A 177 3.85 -1.10 -15.56
N HIS A 178 2.78 -0.69 -16.24
CA HIS A 178 2.87 0.17 -17.42
C HIS A 178 1.71 1.16 -17.43
N GLY A 179 2.05 2.45 -17.49
CA GLY A 179 1.09 3.56 -17.58
C GLY A 179 0.59 3.73 -19.01
N ILE A 180 -0.73 3.63 -19.19
CA ILE A 180 -1.40 3.71 -20.49
C ILE A 180 -2.02 5.10 -20.68
N ILE A 181 -2.72 5.62 -19.66
CA ILE A 181 -3.28 6.98 -19.62
C ILE A 181 -2.84 7.64 -18.32
N GLY A 182 -2.40 8.90 -18.42
CA GLY A 182 -2.03 9.74 -17.28
C GLY A 182 -0.64 10.35 -17.42
N PRO A 183 -0.11 10.96 -16.33
CA PRO A 183 1.23 11.53 -16.29
C PRO A 183 2.32 10.53 -16.68
N GLU A 184 2.08 9.24 -16.40
CA GLU A 184 3.00 8.14 -16.68
C GLU A 184 2.70 7.40 -17.99
N ALA A 185 1.90 7.96 -18.89
CA ALA A 185 1.60 7.33 -20.16
C ALA A 185 2.87 7.03 -20.99
N GLY A 186 3.06 5.75 -21.32
CA GLY A 186 4.24 5.21 -22.00
C GLY A 186 5.44 4.93 -21.10
N MET A 187 5.27 4.98 -19.77
CA MET A 187 6.28 4.62 -18.77
C MET A 187 5.95 3.25 -18.17
N GLY A 188 6.97 2.50 -17.78
CA GLY A 188 6.79 1.23 -17.10
C GLY A 188 8.12 0.68 -16.59
N ALA A 189 8.04 -0.14 -15.55
CA ALA A 189 9.20 -0.77 -14.94
C ALA A 189 8.86 -2.12 -14.32
N VAL A 190 9.90 -2.91 -14.08
CA VAL A 190 9.84 -4.13 -13.27
C VAL A 190 10.25 -3.75 -11.86
N GLU A 191 9.37 -3.96 -10.90
CA GLU A 191 9.58 -3.54 -9.51
C GLU A 191 9.42 -4.71 -8.53
N PRO A 192 10.15 -4.68 -7.40
CA PRO A 192 9.99 -5.66 -6.34
C PRO A 192 8.63 -5.50 -5.66
N THR A 193 8.01 -6.64 -5.33
CA THR A 193 6.70 -6.69 -4.70
C THR A 193 6.63 -7.73 -3.58
N SER A 194 5.59 -7.66 -2.76
CA SER A 194 5.18 -8.71 -1.84
C SER A 194 3.66 -8.85 -1.84
N VAL A 195 3.19 -10.10 -1.81
CA VAL A 195 1.76 -10.43 -1.82
C VAL A 195 1.41 -11.32 -0.63
N ARG A 196 0.44 -10.90 0.18
CA ARG A 196 -0.15 -11.71 1.25
C ARG A 196 -1.59 -12.05 0.95
N LYS A 197 -1.99 -13.29 1.22
CA LYS A 197 -3.40 -13.69 1.16
C LYS A 197 -4.11 -13.18 2.42
N ILE A 198 -5.12 -12.34 2.25
CA ILE A 198 -5.99 -11.88 3.34
C ILE A 198 -7.16 -12.84 3.52
N ALA A 199 -7.80 -13.19 2.40
CA ALA A 199 -8.93 -14.10 2.34
C ALA A 199 -8.98 -14.74 0.94
N GLU A 200 -9.98 -15.56 0.68
CA GLU A 200 -10.19 -16.13 -0.65
C GLU A 200 -10.36 -15.02 -1.69
N LYS A 201 -9.51 -15.05 -2.72
CA LYS A 201 -9.45 -14.02 -3.78
C LYS A 201 -9.29 -12.59 -3.26
N LEU A 202 -8.62 -12.41 -2.11
CA LEU A 202 -8.33 -11.10 -1.54
C LEU A 202 -6.88 -11.04 -1.09
N TYR A 203 -6.16 -10.06 -1.60
CA TYR A 203 -4.70 -10.01 -1.47
C TYR A 203 -4.25 -8.64 -1.02
N LEU A 204 -3.33 -8.59 -0.05
CA LEU A 204 -2.51 -7.41 0.17
C LEU A 204 -1.35 -7.46 -0.83
N PHE A 205 -1.27 -6.49 -1.71
CA PHE A 205 -0.21 -6.31 -2.70
C PHE A 205 0.53 -5.00 -2.39
N THR A 206 1.84 -5.06 -2.18
CA THR A 206 2.67 -3.85 -2.02
C THR A 206 3.90 -3.93 -2.91
N TRP A 207 4.34 -2.78 -3.42
CA TRP A 207 5.54 -2.68 -4.23
C TRP A 207 6.35 -1.44 -3.88
N SER A 208 7.63 -1.51 -4.23
CA SER A 208 8.59 -0.45 -4.07
C SER A 208 9.06 0.04 -5.43
N ASP A 209 9.12 1.35 -5.66
CA ASP A 209 9.79 1.89 -6.84
C ASP A 209 11.28 2.05 -6.52
N ARG A 210 12.15 1.33 -7.24
CA ARG A 210 13.60 1.38 -6.96
C ARG A 210 14.22 2.75 -7.19
N GLY A 211 13.66 3.56 -8.09
CA GLY A 211 14.26 4.83 -8.52
C GLY A 211 13.70 6.05 -7.78
N THR A 212 12.50 5.95 -7.25
CA THR A 212 11.74 7.06 -6.67
C THR A 212 11.31 6.71 -5.25
N PRO A 213 11.38 7.62 -4.26
CA PRO A 213 10.90 7.36 -2.89
C PRO A 213 9.37 7.30 -2.88
N PHE A 214 8.86 6.19 -3.39
CA PHE A 214 7.47 5.92 -3.70
C PHE A 214 7.14 4.46 -3.39
N ASN A 215 6.01 4.26 -2.73
CA ASN A 215 5.50 2.95 -2.38
C ASN A 215 4.00 2.90 -2.64
N GLY A 216 3.55 1.77 -3.15
CA GLY A 216 2.13 1.47 -3.22
C GLY A 216 1.78 0.26 -2.37
N ALA A 217 0.60 0.31 -1.76
CA ALA A 217 0.01 -0.81 -1.04
C ALA A 217 -1.50 -0.85 -1.32
N LEU A 218 -1.98 -1.97 -1.84
CA LEU A 218 -3.35 -2.17 -2.30
C LEU A 218 -3.90 -3.46 -1.71
N VAL A 219 -5.17 -3.44 -1.38
CA VAL A 219 -5.98 -4.65 -1.25
C VAL A 219 -6.61 -4.91 -2.62
N ILE A 220 -6.29 -6.06 -3.22
CA ILE A 220 -6.81 -6.52 -4.51
C ILE A 220 -7.88 -7.57 -4.26
N ASP A 221 -9.10 -7.27 -4.70
CA ASP A 221 -10.25 -8.17 -4.65
C ASP A 221 -10.51 -8.73 -6.06
N LEU A 222 -10.38 -10.05 -6.21
CA LEU A 222 -10.65 -10.80 -7.44
C LEU A 222 -11.88 -11.71 -7.32
N ASN A 223 -12.73 -11.51 -6.31
CA ASN A 223 -13.93 -12.33 -6.12
C ASN A 223 -14.95 -12.14 -7.25
N GLU A 224 -15.06 -10.92 -7.76
CA GLU A 224 -15.86 -10.54 -8.93
C GLU A 224 -14.97 -9.90 -10.01
N ALA A 225 -15.51 -8.96 -10.80
CA ALA A 225 -14.69 -8.08 -11.61
C ALA A 225 -13.60 -7.44 -10.71
N PRO A 226 -12.31 -7.48 -11.12
CA PRO A 226 -11.22 -7.02 -10.29
C PRO A 226 -11.46 -5.61 -9.72
N LYS A 227 -11.20 -5.45 -8.43
CA LYS A 227 -11.19 -4.15 -7.76
C LYS A 227 -9.93 -4.05 -6.92
N SER A 228 -9.45 -2.83 -6.72
CA SER A 228 -8.39 -2.59 -5.76
C SER A 228 -8.65 -1.29 -5.02
N ALA A 229 -8.15 -1.23 -3.78
CA ALA A 229 -8.13 0.01 -3.02
C ALA A 229 -6.97 0.00 -2.02
N GLY A 230 -6.44 1.16 -1.67
CA GLY A 230 -5.35 1.26 -0.72
C GLY A 230 -4.69 2.63 -0.76
N ARG A 231 -3.37 2.68 -0.67
CA ARG A 231 -2.61 3.93 -0.66
C ARG A 231 -1.49 3.96 -1.68
N LEU A 232 -1.20 5.16 -2.14
CA LEU A 232 0.09 5.53 -2.70
C LEU A 232 0.74 6.54 -1.76
N VAL A 233 2.03 6.39 -1.54
CA VAL A 233 2.82 7.31 -0.71
C VAL A 233 4.11 7.66 -1.43
N GLY A 234 4.48 8.93 -1.37
CA GLY A 234 5.72 9.45 -1.93
C GLY A 234 6.34 10.43 -0.96
N TRP A 235 7.64 10.65 -1.07
CA TRP A 235 8.36 11.55 -0.18
C TRP A 235 9.24 12.52 -0.93
N ASP A 236 9.14 13.79 -0.58
CA ASP A 236 10.01 14.85 -1.08
C ASP A 236 11.18 15.01 -0.09
N PRO A 237 12.41 14.58 -0.45
CA PRO A 237 13.56 14.66 0.44
C PRO A 237 14.00 16.09 0.76
N ASP A 238 13.75 17.04 -0.15
CA ASP A 238 14.15 18.43 0.00
C ASP A 238 13.20 19.16 0.95
N LYS A 239 11.89 18.91 0.81
CA LYS A 239 10.85 19.45 1.70
C LYS A 239 10.73 18.66 3.00
N ARG A 240 11.21 17.41 3.01
CA ARG A 240 10.99 16.41 4.09
C ARG A 240 9.51 16.19 4.38
N LEU A 241 8.71 16.08 3.33
CA LEU A 241 7.27 15.90 3.43
C LEU A 241 6.81 14.64 2.72
N ILE A 242 5.91 13.91 3.36
CA ILE A 242 5.15 12.83 2.74
C ILE A 242 3.97 13.42 1.96
N SER A 243 3.82 12.97 0.71
CA SER A 243 2.57 13.01 -0.03
C SER A 243 1.89 11.65 0.09
N GLN A 244 0.57 11.65 0.28
CA GLN A 244 -0.23 10.42 0.38
C GLN A 244 -1.55 10.62 -0.36
N VAL A 245 -2.02 9.57 -1.03
CA VAL A 245 -3.37 9.50 -1.58
C VAL A 245 -3.99 8.13 -1.31
N ILE A 246 -5.27 8.11 -0.94
CA ILE A 246 -6.08 6.89 -0.91
C ILE A 246 -6.64 6.67 -2.30
N VAL A 247 -6.42 5.48 -2.83
CA VAL A 247 -6.75 5.14 -4.22
C VAL A 247 -7.77 4.02 -4.28
N GLY A 248 -8.49 3.97 -5.39
CA GLY A 248 -9.24 2.79 -5.77
C GLY A 248 -9.33 2.66 -7.28
N ALA A 249 -9.39 1.42 -7.75
CA ALA A 249 -9.52 1.10 -9.16
C ALA A 249 -10.55 0.01 -9.38
N THR A 250 -11.16 0.08 -10.57
CA THR A 250 -11.82 -1.07 -11.19
C THR A 250 -10.87 -1.68 -12.19
N GLY A 251 -10.96 -2.98 -12.40
CA GLY A 251 -10.06 -3.69 -13.28
C GLY A 251 -10.71 -4.74 -14.16
N VAL A 252 -9.94 -5.14 -15.16
CA VAL A 252 -10.27 -6.19 -16.12
C VAL A 252 -9.11 -7.16 -16.17
N LEU A 253 -9.34 -8.42 -15.82
CA LEU A 253 -8.37 -9.48 -16.03
C LEU A 253 -8.26 -9.72 -17.54
N VAL A 254 -7.10 -9.42 -18.10
CA VAL A 254 -6.87 -9.47 -19.56
C VAL A 254 -6.51 -10.88 -19.99
N ASN A 255 -5.61 -11.53 -19.26
CA ASN A 255 -5.20 -12.91 -19.47
C ASN A 255 -4.48 -13.47 -18.23
N GLU A 256 -4.25 -14.77 -18.27
CA GLU A 256 -3.38 -15.49 -17.34
C GLU A 256 -2.33 -16.26 -18.14
N THR A 257 -1.07 -16.07 -17.79
CA THR A 257 0.07 -16.81 -18.34
C THR A 257 0.43 -17.94 -17.38
N ASN A 258 0.45 -19.16 -17.89
CA ASN A 258 0.95 -20.33 -17.15
C ASN A 258 2.43 -20.54 -17.53
N TYR A 259 3.28 -20.64 -16.53
CA TYR A 259 4.72 -20.87 -16.66
C TYR A 259 5.07 -22.36 -16.52
#